data_AF-A0A536U9G5-F1
#
_entry.id   AF-A0A536U9G5-F1
#
_cell.length_a   1.000
_cell.length_b   1.000
_cell.length_c   1.000
_cell.angle_alpha   90.00
_cell.angle_beta   90.00
_cell.angle_gamma   90.00
#
_symmetry.space_group_name_H-M   'P 1'
#
loop_
_entity.id
_entity.type
_entity.pdbx_description
1 polymer ?
#
loop_
_entity_poly.entity_id
_entity_poly.type
_entity_poly.pdbx_seq_one_letter_code
_entity_poly.pdbx_strand_id
1 'polypeptide(L)'
;LDRTALLNSLREFGQRLNENTIAVLYYAGHGLQLRDHNYLMPVDADIRSEDEIPISGMDLSFILGRMSHARSRVNIVILDACRNNPFAPSPPRRASWPPTRVAAPTASMPSNWPGNC
;
A
#
# COMPACT_ATOMS: atom_id res chain seq x y z
N LEU A 1 -11.11 15.36 -6.37
CA LEU A 1 -12.07 14.92 -7.40
C LEU A 1 -13.21 14.22 -6.70
N ASP A 2 -14.46 14.58 -6.99
CA ASP A 2 -15.60 13.77 -6.57
C ASP A 2 -15.56 12.40 -7.26
N ARG A 3 -16.36 11.44 -6.78
CA ARG A 3 -16.34 10.06 -7.27
C ARG A 3 -16.64 9.97 -8.76
N THR A 4 -17.58 10.77 -9.26
CA THR A 4 -18.00 10.75 -10.66
C THR A 4 -16.91 11.30 -11.56
N ALA A 5 -16.31 12.42 -11.18
CA ALA A 5 -15.19 13.05 -11.88
C ALA A 5 -13.98 12.12 -11.92
N LEU A 6 -13.62 11.48 -10.80
CA LEU A 6 -12.52 10.52 -10.73
C LEU A 6 -12.76 9.33 -11.68
N LEU A 7 -13.96 8.75 -11.66
CA LEU A 7 -14.34 7.66 -12.56
C LEU A 7 -14.25 8.07 -14.03
N ASN A 8 -14.75 9.26 -14.38
CA ASN A 8 -14.73 9.77 -15.74
C ASN A 8 -13.29 10.02 -16.22
N SER A 9 -12.44 10.64 -15.40
CA SER A 9 -11.01 10.82 -15.73
C SER A 9 -10.31 9.48 -15.96
N LEU A 10 -10.56 8.48 -15.12
CA LEU A 10 -10.00 7.14 -15.32
C LEU A 10 -10.52 6.50 -16.61
N ARG A 11 -11.81 6.67 -16.95
CA ARG A 11 -12.41 6.18 -18.20
C ARG A 11 -11.77 6.81 -19.42
N GLU A 12 -11.66 8.13 -19.45
CA GLU A 12 -11.01 8.85 -20.54
C GLU A 12 -9.54 8.46 -20.68
N PHE A 13 -8.82 8.34 -19.57
CA PHE A 13 -7.44 7.83 -19.58
C PHE A 13 -7.36 6.44 -20.21
N GLY A 14 -8.23 5.51 -19.79
CA GLY A 14 -8.29 4.16 -20.34
C GLY A 14 -8.64 4.09 -21.83
N GLN A 15 -9.50 5.00 -22.33
CA GLN A 15 -9.86 5.07 -23.75
C GLN A 15 -8.71 5.54 -24.65
N ARG A 16 -7.74 6.27 -24.09
CA ARG A 16 -6.56 6.72 -24.83
C ARG A 16 -5.45 5.67 -24.91
N LEU A 17 -5.57 4.57 -24.17
CA LEU A 17 -4.57 3.52 -24.14
C LEU A 17 -4.66 2.64 -25.40
N ASN A 18 -3.50 2.35 -25.98
CA ASN A 18 -3.32 1.37 -27.04
C ASN A 18 -1.98 0.63 -26.87
N GLU A 19 -1.73 -0.34 -27.75
CA GLU A 19 -0.55 -1.21 -27.72
C GLU A 19 0.78 -0.47 -27.86
N ASN A 20 0.79 0.72 -28.45
CA ASN A 20 1.99 1.53 -28.65
C ASN A 20 2.18 2.64 -27.59
N THR A 21 1.33 2.70 -26.57
CA THR A 21 1.35 3.76 -25.55
C THR A 21 2.27 3.41 -24.38
N ILE A 22 2.88 4.43 -23.77
CA ILE A 22 3.46 4.36 -22.42
C ILE A 22 2.46 5.03 -21.48
N ALA A 23 1.86 4.26 -20.58
CA ALA A 23 0.83 4.74 -19.69
C ALA A 23 1.43 5.08 -18.33
N VAL A 24 1.24 6.32 -17.89
CA VAL A 24 1.63 6.76 -16.55
C VAL A 24 0.40 7.27 -15.82
N LEU A 25 0.06 6.64 -14.70
CA LEU A 25 -0.97 7.11 -13.77
C LEU A 25 -0.29 7.63 -12.51
N TYR A 26 -0.51 8.90 -12.19
CA TYR A 26 -0.11 9.52 -10.93
C TYR A 26 -1.36 9.83 -10.11
N TYR A 27 -1.40 9.35 -8.87
CA TYR A 27 -2.46 9.67 -7.92
C TYR A 27 -1.84 10.11 -6.60
N ALA A 28 -2.30 11.24 -6.08
CA ALA A 28 -1.93 11.74 -4.75
C ALA A 28 -3.21 12.01 -3.95
N GLY A 29 -3.32 11.41 -2.76
CA GLY A 29 -4.52 11.53 -1.93
C GLY A 29 -4.69 10.42 -0.90
N HIS A 30 -5.93 10.24 -0.43
CA HIS A 30 -6.25 9.15 0.49
C HIS A 30 -6.43 7.84 -0.28
N GLY A 31 -5.62 6.84 0.02
CA GLY A 31 -5.72 5.52 -0.57
C GLY A 31 -5.89 4.49 0.53
N LEU A 32 -6.90 3.63 0.44
CA LEU A 32 -7.14 2.58 1.42
C LEU A 32 -6.81 1.22 0.83
N GLN A 33 -6.24 0.33 1.63
CA GLN A 33 -6.05 -1.06 1.25
C GLN A 33 -6.98 -1.94 2.09
N LEU A 34 -7.80 -2.73 1.40
CA LEU A 34 -8.72 -3.70 1.99
C LEU A 34 -8.60 -5.03 1.25
N ARG A 35 -8.27 -6.11 1.96
CA ARG A 35 -8.20 -7.49 1.40
C ARG A 35 -7.37 -7.58 0.10
N ASP A 36 -6.20 -6.93 0.08
CA ASP A 36 -5.29 -6.85 -1.07
C ASP A 36 -5.75 -6.00 -2.26
N HIS A 37 -6.93 -5.36 -2.16
CA HIS A 37 -7.38 -4.35 -3.12
C HIS A 37 -6.99 -2.95 -2.65
N ASN A 38 -6.55 -2.11 -3.58
CA ASN A 38 -6.26 -0.70 -3.32
C ASN A 38 -7.41 0.16 -3.84
N TYR A 39 -7.95 1.01 -2.98
CA TYR A 39 -9.04 1.91 -3.28
C TYR A 39 -8.53 3.35 -3.24
N LEU A 40 -8.80 4.09 -4.32
CA LEU A 40 -8.57 5.52 -4.41
C LEU A 40 -9.79 6.24 -3.84
N MET A 41 -9.58 7.12 -2.87
CA MET A 41 -10.68 7.82 -2.23
C MET A 41 -11.00 9.12 -2.97
N PRO A 42 -12.25 9.32 -3.42
CA PRO A 42 -12.70 10.62 -3.88
C PRO A 42 -12.98 11.55 -2.68
N VAL A 43 -13.07 12.85 -2.93
CA VAL A 43 -13.18 13.88 -1.88
C VAL A 43 -14.55 13.91 -1.20
N ASP A 44 -15.56 13.33 -1.83
CA ASP A 44 -16.94 13.21 -1.38
C ASP A 44 -17.25 11.85 -0.75
N ALA A 45 -16.23 11.00 -0.54
CA ALA A 45 -16.43 9.72 0.12
C ALA A 45 -16.72 9.90 1.62
N ASP A 46 -17.93 9.51 2.02
CA ASP A 46 -18.28 9.24 3.42
C ASP A 46 -18.02 7.74 3.67
N ILE A 47 -17.07 7.42 4.54
CA ILE A 47 -16.79 6.04 5.00
C ILE A 47 -16.96 6.02 6.51
N ARG A 48 -17.94 5.24 6.96
CA ARG A 48 -18.23 5.01 8.38
C ARG A 48 -17.74 3.65 8.86
N SER A 49 -17.56 2.70 7.94
CA SER A 49 -17.12 1.35 8.24
C SER A 49 -16.33 0.73 7.09
N GLU A 50 -15.61 -0.35 7.37
CA GLU A 50 -14.73 -1.03 6.41
C GLU A 50 -15.49 -1.60 5.19
N ASP A 51 -16.75 -2.01 5.38
CA ASP A 51 -17.64 -2.52 4.34
C ASP A 51 -18.16 -1.44 3.37
N GLU A 52 -18.06 -0.17 3.74
CA GLU A 52 -18.42 0.95 2.86
C GLU A 52 -17.28 1.34 1.90
N ILE A 53 -16.04 0.91 2.18
CA ILE A 53 -14.86 1.23 1.36
C ILE A 53 -15.05 0.86 -0.12
N PRO A 54 -15.54 -0.36 -0.47
CA PRO A 54 -15.73 -0.73 -1.88
C PRO A 54 -16.87 0.03 -2.58
N ILE A 55 -17.79 0.62 -1.79
CA ILE A 55 -18.95 1.36 -2.31
C ILE A 55 -18.54 2.81 -2.60
N SER A 56 -17.91 3.46 -1.63
CA SER A 56 -17.52 4.87 -1.67
C SER A 56 -16.20 5.11 -2.41
N GLY A 57 -15.27 4.15 -2.37
CA GLY A 57 -13.97 4.24 -3.03
C GLY A 57 -13.97 3.78 -4.49
N MET A 58 -12.84 4.04 -5.17
CA MET A 58 -12.57 3.58 -6.53
C MET A 58 -11.49 2.49 -6.54
N ASP A 59 -11.83 1.26 -6.90
CA ASP A 59 -10.86 0.16 -6.99
C ASP A 59 -9.82 0.44 -8.08
N LEU A 60 -8.54 0.49 -7.71
CA LEU A 60 -7.42 0.68 -8.61
C LEU A 60 -7.29 -0.46 -9.63
N SER A 61 -7.76 -1.66 -9.28
CA SER A 61 -7.76 -2.84 -10.16
C SER A 61 -8.54 -2.58 -11.46
N PHE A 62 -9.56 -1.71 -11.41
CA PHE A 62 -10.31 -1.28 -12.59
C PHE A 62 -9.42 -0.67 -13.67
N ILE A 63 -8.51 0.26 -13.28
CA ILE A 63 -7.65 0.90 -14.26
C ILE A 63 -6.46 0.03 -14.63
N LEU A 64 -5.89 -0.72 -13.68
CA LEU A 64 -4.84 -1.69 -13.94
C LEU A 64 -5.29 -2.75 -14.97
N GLY A 65 -6.53 -3.25 -14.85
CA GLY A 65 -7.11 -4.18 -15.80
C GLY A 65 -7.22 -3.59 -17.20
N ARG A 66 -7.61 -2.30 -17.33
CA ARG A 66 -7.63 -1.62 -18.62
C ARG A 66 -6.25 -1.38 -19.22
N MET A 67 -5.28 -1.00 -18.40
CA MET A 67 -3.89 -0.84 -18.82
C MET A 67 -3.30 -2.17 -19.31
N SER A 68 -3.66 -3.28 -18.66
CA SER A 68 -3.29 -4.63 -19.09
C SER A 68 -4.00 -5.02 -20.40
N HIS A 69 -5.30 -4.72 -20.54
CA HIS A 69 -6.07 -5.07 -21.72
C HIS A 69 -5.62 -4.29 -22.97
N ALA A 70 -5.26 -3.02 -22.80
CA ALA A 70 -4.78 -2.17 -23.89
C ALA A 70 -3.39 -2.58 -24.43
N ARG A 71 -2.70 -3.53 -23.77
CA ARG A 71 -1.36 -4.02 -24.13
C ARG A 71 -0.32 -2.92 -24.29
N SER A 72 -0.46 -1.83 -23.54
CA SER A 72 0.50 -0.73 -23.55
C SER A 72 1.90 -1.24 -23.24
N ARG A 73 2.91 -0.74 -23.97
CA ARG A 73 4.31 -1.21 -23.88
C ARG A 73 4.86 -1.13 -22.47
N VAL A 74 4.50 -0.07 -21.74
CA VAL A 74 4.93 0.18 -20.38
C VAL A 74 3.77 0.80 -19.60
N ASN A 75 3.50 0.26 -18.42
CA ASN A 75 2.47 0.74 -17.49
C ASN A 75 3.15 1.12 -16.17
N ILE A 76 3.13 2.41 -15.83
CA ILE A 76 3.67 2.93 -14.57
C ILE A 76 2.52 3.51 -13.76
N VAL A 77 2.41 3.07 -12.50
CA VAL A 77 1.45 3.64 -11.55
C VAL A 77 2.20 4.14 -10.34
N ILE A 78 2.05 5.42 -10.04
CA ILE A 78 2.65 6.11 -8.90
C ILE A 78 1.52 6.51 -7.97
N LEU A 79 1.54 5.94 -6.77
CA LEU A 79 0.56 6.20 -5.72
C LEU A 79 1.24 6.93 -4.57
N ASP A 80 1.02 8.24 -4.48
CA ASP A 80 1.37 9.05 -3.32
C ASP A 80 0.17 9.09 -2.37
N ALA A 81 -0.09 7.95 -1.73
CA ALA A 81 -1.24 7.78 -0.87
C ALA A 81 -0.88 7.06 0.43
N CYS A 82 -1.46 7.52 1.54
CA CYS A 82 -1.32 6.87 2.84
C CYS A 82 -2.07 5.54 2.83
N ARG A 83 -1.41 4.43 2.48
CA ARG A 83 -1.98 3.06 2.46
C ARG A 83 -2.19 2.47 3.86
N ASN A 84 -2.78 3.24 4.77
CA ASN A 84 -3.09 2.82 6.12
C ASN A 84 -4.57 2.47 6.21
N ASN A 85 -4.93 1.29 6.72
CA ASN A 85 -6.32 0.95 7.01
C ASN A 85 -6.69 1.54 8.39
N PRO A 86 -7.54 2.58 8.48
CA PRO A 86 -7.94 3.16 9.76
C PRO A 86 -8.80 2.20 10.62
N PHE A 87 -9.35 1.14 10.01
CA PHE A 87 -10.11 0.09 10.67
C PHE A 87 -9.24 -1.12 11.04
N ALA A 88 -7.96 -1.13 10.65
CA ALA A 88 -7.08 -2.20 11.09
C ALA A 88 -6.90 -2.14 12.61
N PRO A 89 -6.90 -3.30 13.29
CA PRO A 89 -6.55 -3.37 14.70
C PRO A 89 -5.23 -2.63 14.91
N SER A 90 -5.20 -1.74 15.90
CA SER A 90 -3.95 -1.08 16.28
C SER A 90 -2.90 -2.16 16.51
N PRO A 91 -1.71 -2.09 15.86
CA PRO A 91 -0.64 -3.03 16.18
C PRO A 91 -0.42 -2.95 17.69
N PRO A 92 -0.16 -4.09 18.38
CA PRO A 92 0.10 -4.06 19.80
C PRO A 92 1.19 -3.02 20.02
N ARG A 93 0.90 -2.00 20.84
CA ARG A 93 1.89 -0.99 21.26
C ARG A 93 3.14 -1.80 21.57
N ARG A 94 4.22 -1.61 20.81
CA ARG A 94 5.52 -2.18 21.18
C ARG A 94 5.70 -1.82 22.64
N ALA A 95 5.61 -2.83 23.51
CA ALA A 95 5.95 -2.65 24.90
C ALA A 95 7.34 -2.07 24.84
N SER A 96 7.52 -0.84 25.32
CA SER A 96 8.83 -0.29 25.59
C SER A 96 9.54 -1.37 26.39
N TRP A 97 10.52 -2.03 25.78
CA TRP A 97 11.33 -3.00 26.51
C TRP A 97 11.77 -2.30 27.79
N PRO A 98 11.47 -2.84 28.99
CA PRO A 98 12.15 -2.35 30.17
C PRO A 98 13.65 -2.49 29.88
N PRO A 99 14.51 -1.51 30.22
CA PRO A 99 15.92 -1.60 29.91
C PRO A 99 16.46 -2.87 30.57
N THR A 100 16.69 -3.90 29.74
CA THR A 100 17.25 -5.17 30.18
C THR A 100 18.62 -4.87 30.75
N ARG A 101 18.81 -5.11 32.06
CA ARG A 101 20.14 -5.28 32.62
C ARG A 101 20.77 -6.44 31.87
N VAL A 102 21.76 -6.17 31.04
CA VAL A 102 22.66 -7.19 30.51
C VAL A 102 23.37 -7.79 31.72
N ALA A 103 22.94 -8.97 32.17
CA ALA A 103 23.77 -9.81 33.00
C ALA A 103 24.89 -10.33 32.09
N ALA A 104 26.10 -9.81 32.26
CA ALA A 104 27.26 -10.35 31.60
C ALA A 104 27.39 -11.84 31.98
N PRO A 105 27.55 -12.77 31.02
CA PRO A 105 27.86 -14.14 31.37
C PRO A 105 29.25 -14.14 32.02
N THR A 106 29.34 -14.55 33.29
CA THR A 106 30.60 -14.94 33.89
C THR A 106 31.09 -16.18 33.16
N ALA A 107 31.91 -15.97 32.12
CA ALA A 107 32.66 -17.03 31.49
C ALA A 107 33.82 -17.42 32.43
N SER A 108 33.71 -18.59 33.08
CA SER A 108 34.88 -19.27 33.64
C SER A 108 35.58 -20.00 32.51
N MET A 109 36.73 -19.50 32.08
CA MET A 109 37.58 -20.15 31.07
C MET A 109 38.28 -21.38 31.67
N PRO A 110 38.16 -22.58 31.07
CA PRO A 110 39.03 -23.70 31.41
C PRO A 110 40.42 -23.52 30.77
N SER A 111 41.47 -23.77 31.56
CA SER A 111 42.89 -23.45 31.31
C SER A 111 43.63 -24.28 30.26
N ASN A 112 42.92 -24.97 29.36
CA ASN A 112 43.54 -25.86 28.35
C ASN A 112 42.82 -25.79 26.99
N TRP A 113 42.75 -24.60 26.39
CA TRP A 113 42.30 -24.47 25.00
C TRP A 113 43.50 -24.27 24.07
N PRO A 114 43.94 -25.29 23.31
CA PRO A 114 45.06 -25.15 22.39
C PRO A 114 44.56 -24.71 21.01
N GLY A 115 44.82 -23.45 20.68
CA GLY A 115 45.12 -23.04 19.30
C GLY A 115 43.96 -22.67 18.37
N ASN A 116 44.04 -21.41 17.92
CA ASN A 116 43.73 -20.83 16.61
C ASN A 116 42.47 -21.26 15.83
N CYS A 117 41.47 -20.37 15.83
CA CYS A 117 41.18 -19.44 14.73
C CYS A 117 40.59 -18.15 15.31
#